data_AF-A0AA38L790-F1
#
_entry.id   AF-A0AA38L790-F1
#
_cell.length_a   1.000
_cell.length_b   1.000
_cell.length_c   1.000
_cell.angle_alpha   90.00
_cell.angle_beta   90.00
_cell.angle_gamma   90.00
#
_symmetry.space_group_name_H-M   'P 1'
#
loop_
_entity.id
_entity.type
_entity.pdbx_description
1 polymer ?
#
loop_
_entity_poly.entity_id
_entity_poly.type
_entity_poly.pdbx_seq_one_letter_code
_entity_poly.pdbx_strand_id
1 'polypeptide(L)'
;EYVKEVEDGGAPAGKGDITKEKDGNWPFANSEPVREDQVQNAVKFLSHSKVRGSPIIYRRSFLEKKGLTKDEIDEAFRRVP
;
A
#
# COMPACT_ATOMS: atom_id res chain seq x y z
N GLU A 1 -3.21 -4.84 -41.74
CA GLU A 1 -4.47 -4.20 -41.32
C GLU A 1 -4.55 -4.26 -39.81
N TYR A 2 -4.77 -3.10 -39.20
CA TYR A 2 -4.93 -2.85 -37.78
C TYR A 2 -6.37 -3.17 -37.38
N VAL A 3 -6.58 -3.83 -36.24
CA VAL A 3 -7.61 -3.62 -35.20
C VAL A 3 -8.14 -4.92 -34.59
N LYS A 4 -8.01 -5.03 -33.26
CA LYS A 4 -9.14 -5.41 -32.40
C LYS A 4 -8.96 -4.75 -31.04
N GLU A 5 -9.57 -3.58 -30.89
CA GLU A 5 -10.00 -3.06 -29.59
C GLU A 5 -11.16 -3.94 -29.09
N VAL A 6 -11.18 -4.21 -27.78
CA VAL A 6 -12.40 -4.10 -26.95
C VAL A 6 -11.97 -3.89 -25.50
N GLU A 7 -12.38 -2.74 -24.96
CA GLU A 7 -12.49 -2.46 -23.53
C GLU A 7 -13.62 -3.31 -22.91
N ASP A 8 -13.42 -3.82 -21.69
CA ASP A 8 -14.43 -4.00 -20.63
C ASP A 8 -13.62 -4.34 -19.35
N GLY A 9 -13.61 -3.54 -18.28
CA GLY A 9 -14.77 -3.27 -17.43
C GLY A 9 -14.64 -4.12 -16.16
N GLY A 10 -14.59 -3.46 -14.99
CA GLY A 10 -14.82 -4.16 -13.71
C GLY A 10 -13.74 -4.00 -12.66
N ALA A 11 -13.73 -2.84 -12.00
CA ALA A 11 -13.32 -2.77 -10.60
C ALA A 11 -14.38 -3.50 -9.75
N PRO A 12 -14.00 -4.45 -8.87
CA PRO A 12 -14.85 -4.80 -7.75
C PRO A 12 -14.49 -3.90 -6.56
N ALA A 13 -15.32 -2.88 -6.35
CA ALA A 13 -15.46 -2.21 -5.07
C ALA A 13 -15.97 -3.22 -4.03
N GLY A 14 -15.05 -3.88 -3.33
CA GLY A 14 -15.35 -4.69 -2.16
C GLY A 14 -15.44 -3.81 -0.92
N LYS A 15 -16.64 -3.27 -0.65
CA LYS A 15 -17.04 -2.84 0.69
C LYS A 15 -16.97 -4.05 1.63
N GLY A 16 -16.20 -3.92 2.70
CA GLY A 16 -16.13 -4.86 3.80
C GLY A 16 -15.85 -4.09 5.07
N ASP A 17 -16.92 -3.67 5.73
CA ASP A 17 -16.94 -2.93 6.98
C ASP A 17 -16.34 -3.74 8.16
N ILE A 18 -15.34 -3.13 8.82
CA ILE A 18 -15.09 -2.98 10.27
C ILE A 18 -15.57 -4.17 11.16
N THR A 19 -14.68 -4.92 11.81
CA THR A 19 -14.23 -4.64 13.19
C THR A 19 -13.23 -5.73 13.64
N LYS A 20 -12.10 -5.35 14.24
CA LYS A 20 -11.83 -5.57 15.67
C LYS A 20 -10.42 -5.08 16.00
N GLU A 21 -10.41 -3.97 16.73
CA GLU A 21 -9.36 -3.45 17.58
C GLU A 21 -8.33 -4.48 18.10
N LYS A 22 -7.04 -4.17 17.93
CA LYS A 22 -6.08 -4.17 19.04
C LYS A 22 -4.73 -3.53 18.66
N ASP A 23 -4.40 -2.53 19.47
CA ASP A 23 -3.05 -2.07 19.82
C ASP A 23 -2.29 -1.23 18.79
N GLY A 24 -2.64 0.05 18.77
CA GLY A 24 -1.84 1.08 18.15
C GLY A 24 -2.36 2.46 18.51
N ASN A 25 -2.21 2.86 19.77
CA ASN A 25 -2.22 4.29 20.09
C ASN A 25 -1.16 4.97 19.22
N TRP A 26 -1.55 5.57 18.10
CA TRP A 26 -0.72 6.53 17.39
C TRP A 26 -1.47 7.87 17.34
N PRO A 27 -1.27 8.75 18.33
CA PRO A 27 -2.04 9.98 18.48
C PRO A 27 -1.63 11.09 17.51
N PHE A 28 -0.91 10.76 16.43
CA PHE A 28 -0.36 11.75 15.52
C PHE A 28 -0.72 11.39 14.07
N ALA A 29 -1.97 11.67 13.71
CA ALA A 29 -2.32 12.13 12.37
C ALA A 29 -1.82 13.58 12.17
N ASN A 30 -0.59 13.85 12.61
CA ASN A 30 0.09 15.11 12.30
C ASN A 30 0.54 14.99 10.84
N SER A 31 0.17 15.96 10.02
CA SER A 31 0.73 16.22 8.71
C SER A 31 2.21 16.64 8.83
N GLU A 32 3.03 15.77 9.42
CA GLU A 32 4.48 15.90 9.40
C GLU A 32 4.99 15.49 8.01
N PRO A 33 6.13 16.06 7.55
CA PRO A 33 6.81 15.58 6.36
C PRO A 33 6.97 14.05 6.40
N VAL A 34 7.03 13.43 5.21
CA VAL A 34 7.12 11.97 5.00
C VAL A 34 7.87 11.30 6.15
N ARG A 35 7.19 10.45 6.92
CA ARG A 35 7.79 9.83 8.11
C ARG A 35 8.81 8.80 7.65
N GLU A 36 10.05 9.22 7.49
CA GLU A 36 11.15 8.44 6.90
C GLU A 36 11.28 7.04 7.53
N ASP A 37 11.08 6.92 8.84
CA ASP A 37 11.09 5.65 9.56
C ASP A 37 10.01 4.66 9.07
N GLN A 38 8.80 5.16 8.79
CA GLN A 38 7.71 4.35 8.24
C GLN A 38 8.03 3.91 6.81
N VAL A 39 8.62 4.80 6.01
CA VAL A 39 9.08 4.47 4.67
C VAL A 39 10.17 3.40 4.72
N GLN A 40 11.17 3.53 5.60
CA GLN A 40 12.22 2.52 5.78
C GLN A 40 11.65 1.17 6.22
N ASN A 41 10.65 1.17 7.12
CA ASN A 41 9.95 -0.04 7.51
C ASN A 41 9.16 -0.66 6.35
N ALA A 42 8.55 0.15 5.50
CA ALA A 42 7.88 -0.31 4.28
C ALA A 42 8.88 -0.86 3.26
N VAL A 43 10.04 -0.21 3.05
CA VAL A 43 11.11 -0.69 2.16
C VAL A 43 11.62 -2.06 2.63
N LYS A 44 11.87 -2.23 3.93
CA LYS A 44 12.24 -3.53 4.51
C LYS A 44 11.18 -4.60 4.27
N PHE A 45 9.90 -4.25 4.45
CA PHE A 45 8.80 -5.15 4.14
C PHE A 45 8.80 -5.52 2.66
N LEU A 46 8.77 -4.53 1.76
CA LEU A 46 8.70 -4.70 0.30
C LEU A 46 9.89 -5.48 -0.29
N SER A 47 11.07 -5.38 0.32
CA SER A 47 12.28 -6.11 -0.07
C SER A 47 12.26 -7.59 0.35
N HIS A 48 11.33 -7.98 1.23
CA HIS A 48 11.28 -9.35 1.77
C HIS A 48 10.76 -10.35 0.73
N SER A 49 11.42 -11.51 0.58
CA SER A 49 11.13 -12.51 -0.47
C SER A 49 9.66 -12.96 -0.52
N LYS A 50 9.03 -13.11 0.65
CA LYS A 50 7.59 -13.49 0.75
C LYS A 50 6.64 -12.46 0.15
N VAL A 51 6.95 -11.17 0.30
CA VAL A 51 6.05 -10.12 -0.21
C VAL A 51 6.43 -9.66 -1.61
N ARG A 52 7.70 -9.80 -2.02
CA ARG A 52 8.17 -9.46 -3.36
C ARG A 52 7.40 -10.24 -4.45
N GLY A 53 7.10 -11.52 -4.19
CA GLY A 53 6.29 -12.35 -5.09
C GLY A 53 4.77 -12.08 -5.02
N SER A 54 4.32 -11.25 -4.07
CA SER A 54 2.91 -10.92 -3.93
C SER A 54 2.49 -9.80 -4.90
N PRO A 55 1.25 -9.84 -5.43
CA PRO A 55 0.73 -8.75 -6.26
C PRO A 55 0.84 -7.38 -5.58
N ILE A 56 1.11 -6.34 -6.37
CA ILE A 56 1.35 -4.97 -5.88
C ILE A 56 0.15 -4.44 -5.10
N ILE A 57 -1.07 -4.78 -5.54
CA ILE A 57 -2.32 -4.36 -4.89
C ILE A 57 -2.32 -4.79 -3.42
N TYR A 58 -1.97 -6.05 -3.14
CA TYR A 58 -1.91 -6.56 -1.77
C TYR A 58 -0.81 -5.90 -0.94
N ARG A 59 0.35 -5.62 -1.55
CA ARG A 59 1.42 -4.87 -0.90
C ARG A 59 0.99 -3.47 -0.49
N ARG A 60 0.37 -2.72 -1.42
CA ARG A 60 -0.15 -1.38 -1.13
C ARG A 60 -1.22 -1.40 -0.04
N SER A 61 -2.23 -2.26 -0.18
CA SER A 61 -3.29 -2.37 0.82
C SER A 61 -2.77 -2.79 2.21
N PHE A 62 -1.72 -3.60 2.29
CA PHE A 62 -1.09 -3.94 3.57
C PHE A 62 -0.49 -2.69 4.24
N LEU A 63 0.20 -1.84 3.48
CA LEU A 63 0.79 -0.61 3.99
C LEU A 63 -0.26 0.44 4.35
N GLU A 64 -1.32 0.58 3.54
CA GLU A 64 -2.46 1.47 3.85
C GLU A 64 -3.15 1.03 5.16
N LYS A 65 -3.39 -0.27 5.34
CA LYS A 65 -3.95 -0.83 6.58
C LYS A 65 -3.04 -0.65 7.78
N LYS A 66 -1.72 -0.59 7.56
CA LYS A 66 -0.73 -0.29 8.59
C LYS A 66 -0.72 1.20 8.98
N GLY A 67 -1.46 2.05 8.27
CA GLY A 67 -1.56 3.49 8.52
C GLY A 67 -0.48 4.31 7.82
N LEU A 68 0.10 3.79 6.74
CA LEU A 68 0.97 4.58 5.88
C LEU A 68 0.13 5.40 4.89
N THR A 69 0.56 6.63 4.64
CA THR A 69 -0.05 7.51 3.64
C THR A 69 0.37 7.09 2.24
N LYS A 70 -0.39 7.52 1.23
CA LYS A 70 -0.08 7.20 -0.17
C LYS A 70 1.31 7.69 -0.58
N ASP A 71 1.72 8.87 -0.13
CA ASP A 71 3.07 9.42 -0.34
C ASP A 71 4.15 8.52 0.27
N GLU A 72 4.00 8.09 1.53
CA GLU A 72 4.96 7.20 2.19
C GLU A 72 5.09 5.86 1.47
N ILE A 73 3.95 5.35 0.97
CA ILE A 73 3.89 4.11 0.21
C ILE A 73 4.60 4.27 -1.12
N ASP A 74 4.29 5.32 -1.88
CA ASP A 74 4.89 5.56 -3.20
C ASP A 74 6.40 5.75 -3.09
N GLU A 75 6.85 6.50 -2.08
CA GLU A 75 8.27 6.69 -1.79
C GLU A 75 8.95 5.36 -1.41
N ALA A 76 8.29 4.49 -0.63
CA ALA A 76 8.81 3.16 -0.33
C ALA A 76 8.96 2.30 -1.59
N PHE A 77 7.99 2.36 -2.51
CA PHE A 77 8.07 1.66 -3.79
C PHE A 77 9.15 2.24 -4.71
N ARG A 78 9.40 3.55 -4.71
CA ARG A 78 10.51 4.17 -5.45
C ARG A 78 11.88 3.72 -4.95
N ARG A 79 12.01 3.45 -3.65
CA ARG A 79 13.27 3.03 -3.00
C ARG A 79 13.61 1.56 -3.23
N VAL A 80 12.62 0.74 -3.57
CA VAL A 80 12.82 -0.69 -3.87
C VAL A 80 12.98 -0.85 -5.39
N PRO A 81 14.12 -1.39 -5.87
CA PRO A 81 14.40 -1.56 -7.30
C PRO A 81 13.58 -2.69 -7.96
#